data_AF-A0A3P6GXZ8-F1
#
_entry.id   AF-A0A3P6GXZ8-F1
#
_cell.length_a   1.000
_cell.length_b   1.000
_cell.length_c   1.000
_cell.angle_alpha   90.00
_cell.angle_beta   90.00
_cell.angle_gamma   90.00
#
_symmetry.space_group_name_H-M   'P 1'
#
loop_
_entity.id
_entity.type
_entity.pdbx_description
1 polymer ?
#
loop_
_entity_poly.entity_id
_entity_poly.type
_entity_poly.pdbx_seq_one_letter_code
_entity_poly.pdbx_strand_id
1 'polypeptide(L)'
;MNDVMGCLKKKKEEGVYAIASSFGYLFELVLHLTSPEVNIPVTGLGVGPVTPADIRKVTQLPQRRKHTVLAFQVQVTPKASHLAQTLGVKIICGDTIEHLCQQFQECNQELGEDKKDSESDVAAAVSP
;
A
#
# COMPACT_ATOMS: atom_id res chain seq x y z
N MET A 1 16.68 -13.43 7.51
CA MET A 1 15.46 -13.45 8.34
C MET A 1 15.31 -12.22 9.26
N ASN A 2 16.41 -11.53 9.63
CA ASN A 2 16.35 -10.31 10.45
C ASN A 2 16.02 -9.01 9.67
N ASP A 3 16.07 -9.02 8.33
CA ASP A 3 15.82 -7.82 7.53
C ASP A 3 14.34 -7.47 7.32
N VAL A 4 13.42 -8.44 7.43
CA VAL A 4 11.99 -8.16 7.21
C VAL A 4 11.43 -7.19 8.27
N MET A 5 11.93 -7.27 9.50
CA MET A 5 11.57 -6.32 10.57
C MET A 5 12.40 -5.03 10.57
N GLY A 6 13.46 -4.95 9.75
CA GLY A 6 14.28 -3.75 9.58
C GLY A 6 13.59 -2.67 8.73
N CYS A 7 12.77 -3.07 7.76
CA CYS A 7 12.07 -2.16 6.84
C CYS A 7 11.04 -1.24 7.51
N LEU A 8 10.57 -1.58 8.72
CA LEU A 8 9.64 -0.76 9.50
C LEU A 8 10.31 0.48 10.15
N LYS A 9 11.62 0.68 9.97
CA LYS A 9 12.37 1.79 10.60
C LYS A 9 12.43 3.09 9.77
N LYS A 10 11.95 3.12 8.53
CA LYS A 10 11.91 4.36 7.73
C LYS A 10 10.60 5.11 7.98
N LYS A 11 10.70 6.26 8.67
CA LYS A 11 9.68 7.31 8.91
C LYS A 11 8.23 6.80 9.01
N LYS A 12 7.75 6.65 10.25
CA LYS A 12 6.37 6.34 10.67
C LYS A 12 5.23 7.20 10.06
N GLU A 13 5.52 8.07 9.10
CA GLU A 13 4.64 9.14 8.64
C GLU A 13 4.09 8.88 7.22
N GLU A 14 4.54 7.84 6.51
CA GLU A 14 4.08 7.56 5.15
C GLU A 14 4.13 6.06 4.82
N GLY A 15 3.01 5.49 4.35
CA GLY A 15 2.93 4.11 3.85
C GLY A 15 1.52 3.51 3.86
N VAL A 16 1.36 2.36 3.21
CA VAL A 16 0.06 1.70 3.04
C VAL A 16 -0.30 0.79 4.22
N TYR A 17 -1.60 0.58 4.44
CA TYR A 17 -2.10 -0.46 5.34
C TYR A 17 -2.37 -1.73 4.51
N ALA A 18 -1.66 -2.83 4.78
CA ALA A 18 -1.77 -4.06 4.01
C ALA A 18 -2.64 -5.09 4.75
N ILE A 19 -3.61 -5.68 4.04
CA ILE A 19 -4.50 -6.74 4.56
C ILE A 19 -4.51 -7.91 3.58
N ALA A 20 -4.42 -9.13 4.11
CA ALA A 20 -4.55 -10.34 3.29
C ALA A 20 -5.40 -11.43 3.97
N SER A 21 -5.78 -12.47 3.23
CA SER A 21 -6.65 -13.54 3.75
C SER A 21 -5.92 -14.51 4.67
N SER A 22 -4.60 -14.59 4.56
CA SER A 22 -3.75 -15.45 5.37
C SER A 22 -2.42 -14.76 5.70
N PHE A 23 -1.72 -15.26 6.72
CA PHE A 23 -0.39 -14.78 7.06
C PHE A 23 0.64 -15.01 5.95
N GLY A 24 0.53 -16.12 5.20
CA GLY A 24 1.43 -16.42 4.09
C GLY A 24 1.33 -15.36 3.00
N TYR A 25 0.09 -15.05 2.58
CA TYR A 25 -0.19 -13.99 1.61
C TYR A 25 0.18 -12.60 2.12
N LEU A 26 -0.04 -12.33 3.41
CA LEU A 26 0.37 -11.06 4.01
C LEU A 26 1.89 -10.89 3.97
N PHE A 27 2.64 -11.95 4.30
CA PHE A 27 4.10 -11.93 4.28
C PHE A 27 4.64 -11.73 2.87
N GLU A 28 4.09 -12.44 1.89
CA GLU A 28 4.44 -12.28 0.47
C GLU A 28 4.17 -10.86 -0.04
N LEU A 29 2.99 -10.32 0.28
CA LEU A 29 2.64 -8.94 -0.04
C LEU A 29 3.64 -7.95 0.57
N VAL A 30 3.97 -8.09 1.86
CA VAL A 30 4.90 -7.18 2.55
C VAL A 30 6.33 -7.31 1.98
N LEU A 31 6.79 -8.53 1.70
CA LEU A 31 8.09 -8.76 1.08
C LEU A 31 8.19 -8.07 -0.28
N HIS A 32 7.14 -8.21 -1.10
CA HIS A 32 7.10 -7.59 -2.42
C HIS A 32 7.05 -6.06 -2.32
N LEU A 33 6.16 -5.51 -1.49
CA LEU A 33 6.03 -4.06 -1.30
C LEU A 33 7.30 -3.40 -0.78
N THR A 34 8.00 -4.07 0.14
CA THR A 34 9.23 -3.55 0.76
C THR A 34 10.50 -3.93 -0.01
N SER A 35 10.38 -4.64 -1.13
CA SER A 35 11.49 -4.92 -2.04
C SER A 35 12.09 -3.60 -2.55
N PRO A 36 13.40 -3.56 -2.85
CA PRO A 36 14.05 -2.35 -3.34
C PRO A 36 13.49 -1.86 -4.69
N GLU A 37 12.90 -2.74 -5.49
CA GLU A 37 12.30 -2.41 -6.78
C GLU A 37 10.96 -1.67 -6.63
N VAL A 38 10.13 -2.10 -5.67
CA VAL A 38 8.79 -1.52 -5.44
C VAL A 38 8.86 -0.37 -4.43
N ASN A 39 9.59 -0.57 -3.34
CA ASN A 39 9.90 0.42 -2.30
C ASN A 39 8.67 1.18 -1.77
N ILE A 40 7.56 0.48 -1.56
CA ILE A 40 6.34 1.00 -0.95
C ILE A 40 6.41 0.74 0.57
N PRO A 41 6.45 1.78 1.42
CA PRO A 41 6.44 1.60 2.86
C PRO A 41 5.11 1.03 3.36
N VAL A 42 5.17 0.14 4.34
CA VAL A 42 3.99 -0.47 4.98
C VAL A 42 3.90 0.01 6.43
N THR A 43 2.78 0.64 6.80
CA THR A 43 2.58 1.28 8.12
C THR A 43 1.68 0.47 9.04
N GLY A 44 0.92 -0.47 8.50
CA GLY A 44 0.03 -1.33 9.27
C GLY A 44 -0.33 -2.60 8.51
N LEU A 45 -0.71 -3.63 9.27
CA LEU A 45 -0.97 -4.96 8.78
C LEU A 45 -2.30 -5.49 9.34
N GLY A 46 -3.01 -6.29 8.56
CA GLY A 46 -4.20 -7.02 8.98
C GLY A 46 -4.34 -8.37 8.28
N VAL A 47 -5.08 -9.28 8.91
CA VAL A 47 -5.45 -10.59 8.34
C VAL A 47 -6.96 -10.76 8.43
N GLY A 48 -7.56 -11.23 7.33
CA GLY A 48 -9.02 -11.41 7.20
C GLY A 48 -9.71 -10.32 6.39
N PRO A 49 -11.05 -10.31 6.34
CA PRO A 49 -11.81 -9.36 5.55
C PRO A 49 -11.60 -7.92 6.03
N VAL A 50 -11.74 -6.94 5.13
CA VAL A 50 -11.59 -5.53 5.47
C VAL A 50 -12.82 -5.06 6.27
N THR A 51 -12.58 -4.62 7.50
CA THR A 51 -13.64 -4.18 8.42
C THR A 51 -13.63 -2.67 8.66
N PRO A 52 -14.72 -2.09 9.21
CA PRO A 52 -14.74 -0.68 9.60
C PRO A 52 -13.66 -0.32 10.63
N ALA A 53 -13.21 -1.27 11.44
CA ALA A 53 -12.15 -1.04 12.42
C ALA A 53 -10.81 -0.78 11.71
N ASP A 54 -10.54 -1.47 10.62
CA ASP A 54 -9.32 -1.29 9.83
C ASP A 54 -9.30 0.09 9.18
N ILE A 55 -10.43 0.52 8.60
CA ILE A 55 -10.58 1.87 8.03
C ILE A 55 -10.29 2.96 9.08
N ARG A 56 -10.84 2.80 10.29
CA ARG A 56 -10.58 3.74 11.40
C ARG A 56 -9.10 3.78 11.80
N LYS A 57 -8.43 2.62 11.86
CA LYS A 57 -6.99 2.57 12.15
C LYS A 57 -6.20 3.36 11.11
N VAL A 58 -6.54 3.18 9.83
CA VAL A 58 -5.84 3.89 8.74
C VAL A 58 -5.99 5.39 8.89
N THR A 59 -7.20 5.89 9.19
CA THR A 59 -7.43 7.35 9.34
C THR A 59 -6.68 8.00 10.50
N GLN A 60 -6.23 7.22 11.49
CA GLN A 60 -5.46 7.73 12.63
C GLN A 60 -3.96 7.87 12.30
N LEU A 61 -3.51 7.35 11.16
CA LEU A 61 -2.11 7.47 10.74
C LEU A 61 -1.86 8.90 10.26
N PRO A 62 -0.85 9.60 10.83
CA PRO A 62 -0.46 10.94 10.38
C PRO A 62 0.22 10.81 9.02
N GLN A 63 -0.47 11.20 7.94
CA GLN A 63 -0.02 10.92 6.59
C GLN A 63 -0.17 12.13 5.66
N ARG A 64 0.87 12.39 4.85
CA ARG A 64 0.87 13.47 3.85
C ARG A 64 0.12 13.11 2.56
N ARG A 65 -0.12 11.83 2.31
CA ARG A 65 -0.88 11.29 1.16
C ARG A 65 -2.20 10.67 1.63
N LYS A 66 -3.11 10.41 0.69
CA LYS A 66 -4.41 9.77 0.97
C LYS A 66 -4.21 8.43 1.69
N HIS A 67 -4.99 8.22 2.76
CA HIS A 67 -5.08 6.97 3.50
C HIS A 67 -5.44 5.82 2.56
N THR A 68 -4.54 4.85 2.38
CA THR A 68 -4.71 3.76 1.40
C THR A 68 -4.59 2.38 2.04
N VAL A 69 -5.56 1.51 1.73
CA VAL A 69 -5.59 0.11 2.14
C VAL A 69 -5.36 -0.77 0.92
N LEU A 70 -4.36 -1.67 0.99
CA LEU A 70 -4.16 -2.74 0.00
C LEU A 70 -4.77 -4.03 0.53
N ALA A 71 -5.75 -4.57 -0.18
CA ALA A 71 -6.58 -5.71 0.22
C ALA A 71 -6.35 -6.89 -0.74
N PHE A 72 -5.55 -7.87 -0.30
CA PHE A 72 -5.11 -9.00 -1.12
C PHE A 72 -5.89 -10.29 -0.81
N GLN A 73 -6.59 -10.83 -1.82
CA GLN A 73 -7.44 -12.02 -1.71
C GLN A 73 -8.46 -11.95 -0.55
N VAL A 74 -8.96 -10.76 -0.22
CA VAL A 74 -9.93 -10.55 0.86
C VAL A 74 -11.14 -9.78 0.38
N GLN A 75 -12.26 -10.07 1.02
CA GLN A 75 -13.50 -9.34 0.82
C GLN A 75 -13.50 -8.04 1.61
N VAL A 76 -14.11 -7.00 1.04
CA VAL A 76 -14.37 -5.74 1.73
C VAL A 76 -15.82 -5.74 2.20
N THR A 77 -16.02 -5.56 3.52
CA THR A 77 -17.38 -5.48 4.04
C THR A 77 -18.10 -4.22 3.52
N PRO A 78 -19.41 -4.25 3.24
CA PRO A 78 -20.14 -3.07 2.76
C PRO A 78 -20.01 -1.87 3.72
N LYS A 79 -20.01 -2.14 5.03
CA LYS A 79 -19.78 -1.12 6.06
C LYS A 79 -18.39 -0.50 5.97
N ALA A 80 -17.35 -1.29 5.66
CA ALA A 80 -16.00 -0.77 5.48
C ALA A 80 -15.92 0.10 4.22
N SER A 81 -16.50 -0.34 3.11
CA SER A 81 -16.54 0.45 1.86
C SER A 81 -17.23 1.80 2.05
N HIS A 82 -18.40 1.81 2.70
CA HIS A 82 -19.11 3.05 2.99
C HIS A 82 -18.33 4.00 3.92
N LEU A 83 -17.71 3.44 4.97
CA LEU A 83 -16.89 4.22 5.89
C LEU A 83 -15.64 4.79 5.19
N ALA A 84 -15.02 4.01 4.31
CA ALA A 84 -13.85 4.44 3.55
C ALA A 84 -14.18 5.61 2.62
N GLN A 85 -15.31 5.56 1.91
CA GLN A 85 -15.80 6.69 1.11
C GLN A 85 -16.05 7.94 1.97
N THR A 86 -16.66 7.76 3.14
CA THR A 86 -16.96 8.87 4.07
C THR A 86 -15.70 9.53 4.62
N LEU A 87 -14.67 8.74 4.92
CA LEU A 87 -13.43 9.22 5.54
C LEU A 87 -12.31 9.49 4.53
N GLY A 88 -12.59 9.38 3.22
CA GLY A 88 -11.59 9.61 2.17
C GLY A 88 -10.47 8.57 2.12
N VAL A 89 -10.73 7.35 2.61
CA VAL A 89 -9.79 6.23 2.55
C VAL A 89 -9.96 5.50 1.22
N LYS A 90 -8.88 5.33 0.47
CA LYS A 90 -8.86 4.51 -0.75
C LYS A 90 -8.65 3.05 -0.37
N ILE A 91 -9.52 2.16 -0.86
CA ILE A 91 -9.30 0.71 -0.76
C ILE A 91 -8.98 0.21 -2.17
N ILE A 92 -7.88 -0.51 -2.31
CA ILE A 92 -7.45 -1.16 -3.53
C ILE A 92 -7.51 -2.67 -3.29
N CYS A 93 -8.30 -3.37 -4.11
CA CYS A 93 -8.50 -4.81 -4.00
C CYS A 93 -7.84 -5.52 -5.18
N GLY A 94 -7.32 -6.72 -4.94
CA GLY A 94 -6.72 -7.53 -5.99
C GLY A 94 -6.49 -8.97 -5.57
N ASP A 95 -6.47 -9.84 -6.57
CA ASP A 95 -6.24 -11.28 -6.42
C ASP A 95 -4.77 -11.66 -6.66
N THR A 96 -4.00 -10.79 -7.31
CA THR A 96 -2.54 -10.92 -7.53
C THR A 96 -1.81 -9.68 -7.00
N ILE A 97 -0.55 -9.85 -6.57
CA ILE A 97 0.24 -8.76 -5.97
C ILE A 97 0.59 -7.70 -7.01
N GLU A 98 0.89 -8.11 -8.24
CA GLU A 98 1.26 -7.22 -9.35
C GLU A 98 0.13 -6.24 -9.66
N HIS A 99 -1.12 -6.71 -9.69
CA HIS A 99 -2.28 -5.86 -9.90
C HIS A 99 -2.49 -4.85 -8.77
N LEU A 100 -2.20 -5.22 -7.52
CA LEU A 100 -2.29 -4.30 -6.38
C LEU A 100 -1.23 -3.20 -6.49
N CYS A 101 0.00 -3.57 -6.83
CA CYS A 101 1.11 -2.63 -7.00
C CYS A 101 0.83 -1.66 -8.15
N GLN A 102 0.36 -2.15 -9.29
CA GLN A 102 0.03 -1.31 -10.43
C GLN A 102 -1.09 -0.32 -10.11
N GLN A 103 -2.22 -0.79 -9.56
CA GLN A 103 -3.33 0.09 -9.16
C GLN A 103 -2.90 1.11 -8.11
N PHE A 104 -1.99 0.74 -7.21
CA PHE A 104 -1.44 1.66 -6.23
C PHE A 104 -0.59 2.75 -6.90
N GLN A 105 0.27 2.37 -7.87
CA GLN A 105 1.08 3.33 -8.62
C GLN A 105 0.23 4.31 -9.42
N GLU A 106 -0.79 3.82 -10.14
CA GLU A 106 -1.76 4.65 -10.87
C GLU A 106 -2.49 5.62 -9.93
N CYS A 107 -3.04 5.10 -8.82
CA CYS A 107 -3.70 5.92 -7.81
C CYS A 107 -2.75 6.96 -7.19
N ASN A 108 -1.46 6.67 -7.11
CA ASN A 108 -0.48 7.58 -6.55
C ASN A 108 0.04 8.60 -7.58
N GLN A 109 0.06 8.26 -8.87
CA GLN A 109 0.35 9.20 -9.96
C GLN A 109 -0.75 10.24 -10.08
N GLU A 110 -2.03 9.83 -10.05
CA GLU A 110 -3.19 10.74 -10.04
C GLU A 110 -3.15 11.75 -8.87
N LEU A 111 -2.42 11.44 -7.79
CA LEU A 111 -2.24 12.31 -6.63
C LEU A 111 -0.91 13.07 -6.64
N GLY A 112 0.07 12.56 -7.39
CA GLY A 112 1.41 13.12 -7.55
C GLY A 112 1.49 14.14 -8.69
N GLU A 113 0.55 14.13 -9.64
CA GLU A 113 0.43 15.16 -10.68
C GLU A 113 0.13 16.55 -10.10
N ASP A 114 -0.38 16.66 -8.87
CA ASP A 114 -0.46 17.91 -8.10
C ASP A 114 0.88 18.35 -7.46
N LYS A 115 1.94 17.53 -7.56
CA LYS A 115 3.31 17.80 -7.06
C LYS A 115 4.39 17.29 -8.03
N LYS A 116 4.51 17.96 -9.19
CA LYS A 116 5.74 18.18 -9.97
C LYS A 116 6.68 16.98 -10.26
N ASP A 117 6.91 16.77 -11.55
CA ASP A 117 8.25 16.82 -12.17
C ASP A 117 9.44 16.50 -11.26
N SER A 118 9.81 15.22 -11.11
CA SER A 118 11.13 14.71 -10.64
C SER A 118 10.96 13.21 -10.34
N GLU A 119 11.65 12.23 -10.94
CA GLU A 119 12.96 12.15 -11.58
C GLU A 119 12.92 11.14 -12.73
N SER A 120 13.27 11.59 -13.93
CA SER A 120 13.92 10.77 -14.94
C SER A 120 15.28 10.28 -14.42
N ASP A 121 15.64 9.04 -14.72
CA ASP A 121 16.95 8.58 -15.23
C ASP A 121 17.35 7.20 -14.64
N VAL A 122 17.18 6.13 -15.43
CA VAL A 122 18.33 5.27 -15.77
C VAL A 122 18.23 4.93 -17.24
N ALA A 123 18.95 5.74 -18.00
CA ALA A 123 19.29 5.54 -19.39
C ALA A 123 19.75 4.09 -19.68
N ALA A 124 19.13 3.51 -20.72
CA ALA A 124 19.78 2.52 -21.56
C ALA A 124 21.00 3.17 -22.21
N ALA A 125 22.18 2.97 -21.64
CA ALA A 125 23.44 3.29 -22.29
C ALA A 125 24.54 2.36 -21.77
N VAL A 126 24.69 1.21 -22.42
CA VAL A 126 26.02 0.73 -22.79
C VAL A 126 25.93 0.10 -24.17
N SER A 127 26.50 0.83 -25.12
CA SER A 127 27.16 0.34 -26.32
C SER A 127 28.50 1.08 -26.37
N PRO A 128 29.52 0.61 -27.11
CA PRO A 128 29.56 -0.55 -28.01
C PRO A 128 30.42 -1.72 -27.49
#